data_AF-A0A1F5NU84-F1
#
_entry.id   AF-A0A1F5NU84-F1
#
_cell.length_a   1.000
_cell.length_b   1.000
_cell.length_c   1.000
_cell.angle_alpha   90.00
_cell.angle_beta   90.00
_cell.angle_gamma   90.00
#
_symmetry.space_group_name_H-M   'P 1'
#
loop_
_entity.id
_entity.type
_entity.pdbx_description
1 polymer ?
#
loop_
_entity_poly.entity_id
_entity_poly.type
_entity_poly.pdbx_seq_one_letter_code
_entity_poly.pdbx_strand_id
1 'polypeptide(L)' 'MPNLLVIYEIAARAAAVRSKRSFREFERWVKEIIERYHDAAVERVARVHLFRLRQLYSV' A
#
# COMPACT_ATOMS: atom_id res chain seq x y z
N MET A 1 6.74 -16.49 7.75
CA MET A 1 5.31 -16.56 7.35
C MET A 1 4.48 -15.28 7.59
N PRO A 2 4.75 -14.35 8.53
CA PRO A 2 3.89 -13.17 8.73
C PRO A 2 3.91 -12.18 7.55
N ASN A 3 5.02 -12.10 6.81
CA ASN A 3 5.19 -11.09 5.75
C ASN A 3 4.31 -11.35 4.51
N LEU A 4 3.89 -12.60 4.29
CA LEU A 4 3.00 -12.96 3.18
C LEU A 4 1.57 -12.43 3.39
N LEU A 5 1.07 -12.49 4.63
CA LEU A 5 -0.26 -11.97 4.97
C LEU A 5 -0.33 -10.45 4.76
N VAL A 6 0.73 -9.74 5.15
CA VAL A 6 0.85 -8.28 4.93
C VAL A 6 0.86 -7.95 3.45
N ILE A 7 1.57 -8.73 2.63
CA ILE A 7 1.57 -8.56 1.16
C ILE A 7 0.15 -8.69 0.59
N TYR A 8 -0.61 -9.71 1.00
CA TYR A 8 -1.99 -9.86 0.55
C TYR A 8 -2.91 -8.74 1.06
N GLU A 9 -2.72 -8.26 2.29
CA GLU A 9 -3.49 -7.14 2.83
C GLU A 9 -3.22 -5.84 2.04
N ILE A 10 -1.96 -5.56 1.69
CA ILE A 10 -1.59 -4.42 0.85
C ILE A 10 -2.34 -4.49 -0.48
N ALA A 11 -2.31 -5.65 -1.15
CA ALA A 11 -2.98 -5.84 -2.43
C ALA A 11 -4.50 -5.65 -2.32
N ALA A 12 -5.14 -6.22 -1.29
CA ALA A 12 -6.57 -6.10 -1.05
C ALA A 12 -7.00 -4.66 -0.78
N ARG A 13 -6.28 -3.93 0.09
CA ARG A 13 -6.56 -2.53 0.39
C ARG A 13 -6.33 -1.62 -0.83
N ALA A 14 -5.27 -1.85 -1.58
CA ALA A 14 -5.01 -1.11 -2.81
C ALA A 14 -6.14 -1.31 -3.84
N ALA A 15 -6.64 -2.56 -3.96
CA ALA A 15 -7.76 -2.88 -4.82
C ALA A 15 -9.08 -2.26 -4.36
N ALA A 16 -9.21 -1.81 -3.11
CA ALA A 16 -10.40 -1.14 -2.57
C ALA A 16 -10.37 0.39 -2.72
N VAL A 17 -9.26 0.99 -3.16
CA VAL A 17 -9.14 2.44 -3.35
C VAL A 17 -10.00 2.89 -4.52
N ARG A 18 -10.96 3.80 -4.26
CA ARG A 18 -11.95 4.29 -5.24
C ARG A 18 -12.07 5.81 -5.29
N SER A 19 -11.32 6.53 -4.45
CA SER A 19 -11.36 7.99 -4.36
C SER A 19 -10.04 8.57 -3.85
N LYS A 20 -9.81 9.87 -4.10
CA LYS A 20 -8.65 10.62 -3.59
C LYS A 20 -8.54 10.58 -2.06
N ARG A 21 -9.68 10.55 -1.34
CA ARG A 21 -9.71 10.39 0.12
C ARG A 21 -9.19 9.01 0.53
N SER A 22 -9.76 7.95 -0.03
CA SER A 22 -9.30 6.57 0.26
C SER A 22 -7.85 6.32 -0.15
N PHE A 23 -7.35 7.02 -1.18
CA PHE A 23 -5.94 6.97 -1.55
C PHE A 23 -5.04 7.58 -0.47
N ARG A 24 -5.40 8.73 0.11
CA ARG A 24 -4.63 9.33 1.22
C ARG A 24 -4.61 8.44 2.46
N GLU A 25 -5.72 7.78 2.76
CA GLU A 25 -5.81 6.81 3.87
C GLU A 25 -4.92 5.59 3.60
N PHE A 26 -4.95 5.05 2.38
CA PHE A 26 -4.04 3.98 1.95
C PHE A 26 -2.57 4.41 2.01
N GLU A 27 -2.23 5.62 1.57
CA GLU A 27 -0.86 6.14 1.58
C GLU A 27 -0.31 6.25 3.01
N ARG A 28 -1.13 6.74 3.95
CA ARG A 28 -0.74 6.79 5.37
C ARG A 28 -0.51 5.40 5.93
N TRP A 29 -1.44 4.48 5.69
CA TRP A 29 -1.34 3.11 6.16
C TRP A 29 -0.11 2.38 5.60
N VAL A 30 0.21 2.55 4.31
CA VAL A 30 1.41 1.93 3.73
C VAL A 30 2.70 2.45 4.38
N LYS A 31 2.79 3.75 4.71
CA LYS A 31 3.96 4.29 5.42
C LYS A 31 4.16 3.61 6.77
N GLU A 32 3.08 3.46 7.55
CA GLU A 32 3.11 2.75 8.83
C GLU A 32 3.52 1.27 8.66
N ILE A 33 3.06 0.61 7.60
CA ILE A 33 3.44 -0.77 7.29
C ILE A 33 4.94 -0.88 6.96
N ILE A 34 5.48 0.01 6.12
CA ILE A 34 6.90 -0.02 5.75
C ILE A 34 7.79 0.26 6.97
N GLU A 35 7.40 1.22 7.82
CA GLU A 35 8.13 1.55 9.04
C GLU A 35 8.12 0.39 10.04
N ARG A 36 7.02 -0.38 10.11
CA ARG A 36 6.87 -1.50 11.04
C ARG A 36 7.47 -2.81 10.52
N TYR A 37 7.30 -3.08 9.23
CA TYR A 37 7.75 -4.30 8.58
C TYR A 37 8.99 -3.97 7.75
N HIS A 38 10.17 -4.15 8.36
CA HIS A 38 11.48 -4.00 7.73
C HIS A 38 11.80 -5.17 6.76
N ASP A 39 10.84 -5.49 5.88
CA ASP A 39 10.93 -6.58 4.91
C ASP A 39 10.90 -6.00 3.49
N ALA A 40 11.92 -6.35 2.70
CA ALA A 40 12.10 -5.82 1.35
C ALA A 40 10.98 -6.22 0.37
N ALA A 41 10.37 -7.40 0.55
CA ALA A 41 9.27 -7.84 -0.30
C ALA A 41 7.98 -7.08 0.02
N VAL A 42 7.69 -6.86 1.30
CA VAL A 42 6.58 -6.01 1.76
C VAL A 42 6.73 -4.60 1.17
N GLU A 43 7.91 -3.99 1.36
CA GLU A 43 8.18 -2.65 0.86
C GLU A 43 8.03 -2.54 -0.66
N ARG A 44 8.57 -3.51 -1.41
CA ARG A 44 8.48 -3.52 -2.87
C ARG A 44 7.03 -3.59 -3.35
N VAL A 45 6.21 -4.46 -2.77
CA VAL A 45 4.78 -4.58 -3.12
C VAL A 45 4.03 -3.30 -2.77
N ALA A 46 4.24 -2.73 -1.58
CA ALA A 46 3.62 -1.48 -1.17
C ALA A 46 3.95 -0.33 -2.12
N ARG A 47 5.22 -0.17 -2.50
CA ARG A 47 5.67 0.85 -3.45
C ARG A 47 5.02 0.70 -4.83
N VAL A 48 4.86 -0.53 -5.34
CA VAL A 48 4.20 -0.78 -6.63
C VAL A 48 2.73 -0.31 -6.59
N HIS A 49 1.99 -0.66 -5.54
CA HIS A 49 0.60 -0.21 -5.40
C HIS A 49 0.48 1.30 -5.20
N LEU A 50 1.35 1.90 -4.39
CA LEU A 50 1.41 3.35 -4.20
C LEU A 50 1.66 4.09 -5.51
N PHE A 51 2.64 3.64 -6.30
CA PHE A 51 2.96 4.26 -7.58
C PHE A 51 1.76 4.26 -8.53
N ARG A 52 1.11 3.10 -8.70
CA ARG A 52 -0.07 2.96 -9.56
C ARG A 52 -1.23 3.84 -9.10
N LEU A 53 -1.53 3.86 -7.81
CA LEU A 53 -2.63 4.66 -7.27
C LEU A 53 -2.33 6.16 -7.33
N ARG A 54 -1.07 6.56 -7.15
CA ARG A 54 -0.66 7.96 -7.29
C ARG A 54 -0.91 8.47 -8.71
N GLN A 55 -0.66 7.66 -9.75
CA GLN A 55 -1.00 8.04 -11.13
C GLN A 55 -2.49 8.29 -11.34
N LEU A 56 -3.36 7.61 -10.58
CA LEU A 56 -4.82 7.73 -10.71
C LEU A 56 -5.41 8.89 -9.89
N TYR A 57 -4.80 9.22 -8.74
CA TYR A 57 -5.41 10.12 -7.73
C TYR A 57 -4.56 11.33 -7.33
N SER A 58 -3.36 11.51 -7.91
CA SER A 58 -2.47 12.65 -7.61
C SER A 58 -2.82 13.95 -8.34
N VAL A 59 -3.91 13.95 -9.12
CA VAL A 59 -4.51 15.15 -9.72
C VAL A 59 -5.37 15.85 -8.67
#